data_AF-A0A1V1PAZ0-F1
#
_entry.id   AF-A0A1V1PAZ0-F1
#
_cell.length_a   1.000
_cell.length_b   1.000
_cell.length_c   1.000
_cell.angle_alpha   90.00
_cell.angle_beta   90.00
_cell.angle_gamma   90.00
#
_symmetry.space_group_name_H-M   'P 1'
#
loop_
_entity.id
_entity.type
_entity.pdbx_description
1 polymer ?
#
loop_
_entity_poly.entity_id
_entity_poly.type
_entity_poly.pdbx_seq_one_letter_code
_entity_poly.pdbx_strand_id
1 'polypeptide(L)'
;MTVKIVGGNADQKIDGLYFSLHTNYKQSFAYEYDDGEVEEEEVENVATLAQFKVSEPFILSAGETKEIPLSFDLPWHTPLTIGNSEVWINTGLDIKRGKDASDKDFIDVKPGDLANSLFVALEDLGFEPRDVECEAIPETSNFPLPFVQEFEWVPVSGPFHGKLDELEIVCIPEDDCLDVWMEIDRKARNMGSFVQEMLGQNESHIYFTVCEEELSNLPDQLHELIDNHL
;
A
#
# COMPACT_ATOMS: atom_id res chain seq x y z
N MET A 1 -11.07 -7.71 16.90
CA MET A 1 -10.06 -7.56 17.98
C MET A 1 -10.72 -6.94 19.22
N THR A 2 -10.02 -6.82 20.35
CA THR A 2 -10.56 -6.21 21.57
C THR A 2 -9.53 -5.27 22.16
N VAL A 3 -9.95 -4.06 22.54
CA VAL A 3 -9.12 -3.13 23.30
C VAL A 3 -9.40 -3.23 24.78
N LYS A 4 -8.33 -3.38 25.55
CA LYS A 4 -8.36 -3.49 27.00
C LYS A 4 -7.84 -2.20 27.62
N ILE A 5 -8.67 -1.56 28.41
CA ILE A 5 -8.35 -0.32 29.11
C ILE A 5 -8.30 -0.61 30.61
N VAL A 6 -7.21 -0.21 31.27
CA VAL A 6 -7.03 -0.42 32.71
C VAL A 6 -6.96 0.94 33.41
N GLY A 7 -7.88 1.18 34.33
CA GLY A 7 -7.96 2.40 35.13
C GLY A 7 -6.79 2.52 36.10
N GLY A 8 -6.31 3.75 36.28
CA GLY A 8 -5.23 4.06 37.22
C GLY A 8 -5.70 4.06 38.69
N ASN A 9 -5.05 4.89 39.50
CA ASN A 9 -5.31 4.95 40.95
C ASN A 9 -6.46 5.90 41.35
N ALA A 10 -7.12 6.53 40.38
CA ALA A 10 -8.23 7.44 40.59
C ALA A 10 -9.21 7.31 39.42
N ASP A 11 -10.47 7.69 39.65
CA ASP A 11 -11.47 7.73 38.60
C ASP A 11 -11.09 8.77 37.53
N GLN A 12 -11.18 8.38 36.26
CA GLN A 12 -10.86 9.21 35.11
C GLN A 12 -12.06 9.33 34.19
N LYS A 13 -12.30 10.53 33.68
CA LYS A 13 -13.29 10.74 32.62
C LYS A 13 -12.59 10.58 31.27
N ILE A 14 -13.06 9.60 30.50
CA ILE A 14 -12.64 9.36 29.13
C ILE A 14 -13.61 10.14 28.23
N ASP A 15 -13.08 11.07 27.42
CA ASP A 15 -13.88 11.84 26.46
C ASP A 15 -14.08 11.04 25.14
N GLY A 16 -13.19 10.11 24.80
CA GLY A 16 -13.39 9.19 23.68
C GLY A 16 -12.32 8.11 23.53
N LEU A 17 -12.68 7.03 22.82
CA LEU A 17 -11.76 6.03 22.29
C LEU A 17 -11.83 6.09 20.77
N TYR A 18 -10.69 6.22 20.12
CA TYR A 18 -10.55 6.38 18.68
C TYR A 18 -9.61 5.33 18.12
N PHE A 19 -9.87 4.92 16.89
CA PHE A 19 -9.00 4.06 16.12
C PHE A 19 -8.73 4.72 14.79
N SER A 20 -7.53 4.51 14.29
CA SER A 20 -7.15 4.96 12.97
C SER A 20 -6.24 3.93 12.32
N LEU A 21 -6.50 3.63 11.06
CA LEU A 21 -5.69 2.77 10.23
C LEU A 21 -4.73 3.65 9.45
N HIS A 22 -3.45 3.29 9.43
CA HIS A 22 -2.41 4.05 8.78
C HIS A 22 -1.49 3.14 7.97
N THR A 23 -0.81 3.76 7.01
CA THR A 23 0.32 3.16 6.29
C THR A 23 1.40 4.20 6.07
N ASN A 24 2.63 3.74 5.87
CA ASN A 24 3.71 4.58 5.37
C ASN A 24 3.70 4.63 3.83
N TYR A 25 4.24 5.71 3.28
CA TYR A 25 4.56 5.85 1.86
C TYR A 25 5.76 6.79 1.70
N LYS A 26 6.54 6.61 0.64
CA LYS A 26 7.69 7.44 0.33
C LYS A 26 7.34 8.54 -0.66
N GLN A 27 8.02 9.67 -0.53
CA GLN A 27 7.98 10.75 -1.49
C GLN A 27 9.40 11.15 -1.85
N SER A 28 9.72 11.09 -3.13
CA SER A 28 11.03 11.40 -3.68
C SER A 28 11.06 12.79 -4.31
N PHE A 29 12.11 13.55 -4.03
CA PHE A 29 12.35 14.87 -4.58
C PHE A 29 13.69 14.89 -5.31
N ALA A 30 13.70 15.36 -6.55
CA ALA A 30 14.92 15.56 -7.32
C ALA A 30 15.23 17.06 -7.43
N TYR A 31 16.46 17.44 -7.08
CA TYR A 31 16.98 18.78 -7.17
C TYR A 31 18.10 18.83 -8.20
N GLU A 32 17.85 19.50 -9.33
CA GLU A 32 18.88 19.76 -10.35
C GLU A 32 19.59 21.09 -10.05
N TYR A 33 20.91 21.06 -9.91
CA TYR A 33 21.76 22.22 -9.67
C TYR A 33 22.31 22.80 -10.99
N ASP A 34 22.75 24.06 -10.95
CA ASP A 34 23.26 24.78 -12.12
C ASP A 34 24.49 24.12 -12.80
N ASP A 35 25.21 23.26 -12.08
CA ASP A 35 26.35 22.47 -12.60
C ASP A 35 25.95 21.12 -13.20
N GLY A 36 24.65 20.80 -13.19
CA GLY A 36 24.09 19.54 -13.67
C GLY A 36 24.17 18.40 -12.66
N GLU A 37 24.57 18.65 -11.41
CA GLU A 37 24.39 17.68 -10.33
C GLU A 37 22.90 17.51 -10.02
N VAL A 38 22.47 16.26 -9.78
CA VAL A 38 21.12 15.92 -9.33
C VAL A 38 21.25 15.31 -7.94
N GLU A 39 20.56 15.89 -6.96
CA GLU A 39 20.42 15.33 -5.62
C GLU A 39 19.00 14.81 -5.43
N GLU A 40 18.89 13.59 -4.92
CA GLU A 40 17.62 12.94 -4.61
C GLU A 40 17.43 12.85 -3.09
N GLU A 41 16.27 13.30 -2.61
CA GLU A 41 15.86 13.18 -1.22
C GLU A 41 14.57 12.35 -1.14
N GLU A 42 14.58 11.30 -0.33
CA GLU A 42 13.39 10.52 0.00
C GLU A 42 12.88 10.86 1.39
N VAL A 43 11.58 11.10 1.51
CA VAL A 43 10.90 11.34 2.79
C VAL A 43 9.81 10.30 3.00
N GLU A 44 9.82 9.66 4.16
CA GLU A 44 8.74 8.78 4.59
C GLU A 44 7.59 9.59 5.21
N ASN A 45 6.40 9.38 4.69
CA ASN A 45 5.15 10.00 5.11
C ASN A 45 4.17 8.96 5.67
N VAL A 46 3.15 9.43 6.38
CA VAL A 46 2.08 8.58 6.93
C VAL A 46 0.74 8.99 6.33
N ALA A 47 0.03 8.05 5.72
CA ALA A 47 -1.33 8.23 5.25
C ALA A 47 -2.32 7.59 6.24
N THR A 48 -3.38 8.33 6.59
CA THR A 48 -4.53 7.78 7.34
C THR A 48 -5.54 7.19 6.36
N LEU A 49 -5.73 5.89 6.42
CA LEU A 49 -6.62 5.13 5.53
C LEU A 49 -8.07 5.11 6.04
N ALA A 50 -8.25 5.11 7.36
CA ALA A 50 -9.57 5.16 7.98
C ALA A 50 -9.47 5.68 9.43
N GLN A 51 -10.57 6.25 9.94
CA GLN A 51 -10.68 6.67 11.34
C GLN A 51 -12.08 6.41 11.88
N PHE A 52 -12.15 5.87 13.10
CA PHE A 52 -13.39 5.47 13.76
C PHE A 52 -13.41 5.94 15.22
N LYS A 53 -14.56 6.45 15.67
CA LYS A 53 -14.84 6.64 17.10
C LYS A 53 -15.53 5.39 17.63
N VAL A 54 -14.98 4.79 18.68
CA VAL A 54 -15.39 3.45 19.13
C VAL A 54 -16.17 3.47 20.44
N SER A 55 -16.07 4.55 21.22
CA SER A 55 -16.93 4.73 22.38
C SER A 55 -17.38 6.17 22.57
N GLU A 56 -18.59 6.34 23.07
CA GLU A 56 -19.01 7.59 23.71
C GLU A 56 -18.26 7.84 25.03
N PRO A 57 -18.23 9.09 25.53
CA PRO A 57 -17.56 9.41 26.79
C PRO A 57 -18.04 8.52 27.96
N PHE A 58 -17.10 8.09 28.81
CA PHE A 58 -17.41 7.29 29.99
C PHE A 58 -16.49 7.63 31.17
N ILE A 59 -16.87 7.20 32.37
CA ILE A 59 -15.99 7.23 33.53
C ILE A 59 -15.35 5.86 33.65
N LEU A 60 -14.02 5.83 33.74
CA LEU A 60 -13.24 4.65 34.06
C LEU A 60 -12.83 4.75 35.53
N SER A 61 -13.33 3.86 36.36
CA SER A 61 -13.03 3.85 37.80
C SER A 61 -11.60 3.41 38.09
N ALA A 62 -11.09 3.78 39.27
CA ALA A 62 -9.78 3.35 39.74
C ALA A 62 -9.65 1.81 39.74
N GLY A 63 -8.64 1.27 39.06
CA GLY A 63 -8.39 -0.17 38.91
C GLY A 63 -9.41 -0.94 38.06
N GLU A 64 -10.41 -0.27 37.47
CA GLU A 64 -11.38 -0.91 36.58
C GLU A 64 -10.66 -1.44 35.33
N THR A 65 -11.02 -2.65 34.89
CA THR A 65 -10.65 -3.14 33.56
C THR A 65 -11.89 -3.13 32.67
N LYS A 66 -11.79 -2.44 31.54
CA LYS A 66 -12.85 -2.37 30.54
C LYS A 66 -12.36 -2.95 29.23
N GLU A 67 -13.16 -3.82 28.63
CA GLU A 67 -12.87 -4.44 27.34
C GLU A 67 -13.92 -3.99 26.32
N ILE A 68 -13.46 -3.48 25.19
CA ILE A 68 -14.32 -2.98 24.12
C ILE A 68 -14.02 -3.79 22.85
N PRO A 69 -14.97 -4.59 22.34
CA PRO A 69 -14.78 -5.32 21.09
C PRO A 69 -14.78 -4.34 19.92
N LEU A 70 -13.89 -4.60 18.96
CA LEU A 70 -13.74 -3.84 17.72
C LEU A 70 -13.82 -4.77 16.51
N SER A 71 -14.65 -4.37 15.56
CA SER A 71 -14.76 -4.95 14.22
C SER A 71 -14.90 -3.80 13.22
N PHE A 72 -14.17 -3.88 12.12
CA PHE A 72 -14.27 -2.96 11.00
C PHE A 72 -13.85 -3.70 9.73
N ASP A 73 -14.35 -3.23 8.59
CA ASP A 73 -13.91 -3.71 7.29
C ASP A 73 -12.66 -2.95 6.89
N LEU A 74 -11.64 -3.67 6.43
CA LEU A 74 -10.41 -3.05 5.93
C LEU A 74 -10.76 -2.28 4.64
N PRO A 75 -10.38 -0.99 4.51
CA PRO A 75 -10.60 -0.27 3.27
C PRO A 75 -9.97 -1.01 2.08
N TRP A 76 -10.68 -1.10 0.96
CA TRP A 76 -10.24 -1.87 -0.22
C TRP A 76 -8.90 -1.38 -0.80
N HIS A 77 -8.60 -0.09 -0.65
CA HIS A 77 -7.35 0.55 -1.06
C HIS A 77 -6.20 0.37 -0.05
N THR A 78 -6.33 -0.50 0.96
CA THR A 78 -5.26 -0.73 1.94
C THR A 78 -4.11 -1.49 1.27
N PRO A 79 -2.86 -0.99 1.33
CA PRO A 79 -1.74 -1.66 0.68
C PRO A 79 -1.43 -2.99 1.38
N LEU A 80 -0.81 -3.89 0.63
CA LEU A 80 -0.27 -5.13 1.14
C LEU A 80 0.92 -4.84 2.06
N THR A 81 1.09 -5.62 3.11
CA THR A 81 2.28 -5.52 3.97
C THR A 81 3.39 -6.41 3.42
N ILE A 82 4.10 -5.89 2.42
CA ILE A 82 5.19 -6.52 1.70
C ILE A 82 6.30 -5.49 1.55
N GLY A 83 7.57 -5.91 1.57
CA GLY A 83 8.71 -5.01 1.51
C GLY A 83 8.75 -4.08 2.72
N ASN A 84 8.81 -2.77 2.46
CA ASN A 84 8.84 -1.71 3.48
C ASN A 84 7.44 -1.13 3.78
N SER A 85 6.39 -1.60 3.11
CA SER A 85 5.02 -1.15 3.34
C SER A 85 4.47 -1.74 4.65
N GLU A 86 4.27 -0.90 5.64
CA GLU A 86 3.71 -1.25 6.95
C GLU A 86 2.28 -0.70 7.08
N VAL A 87 1.35 -1.53 7.54
CA VAL A 87 0.00 -1.10 7.91
C VAL A 87 -0.17 -1.28 9.42
N TRP A 88 -0.71 -0.27 10.10
CA TRP A 88 -0.94 -0.34 11.54
C TRP A 88 -2.23 0.33 11.97
N ILE A 89 -2.74 -0.16 13.09
CA ILE A 89 -3.84 0.42 13.83
C ILE A 89 -3.25 1.25 14.96
N ASN A 90 -3.64 2.52 15.02
CA ASN A 90 -3.36 3.40 16.15
C ASN A 90 -4.64 3.56 16.98
N THR A 91 -4.58 3.13 18.24
CA THR A 91 -5.64 3.26 19.23
C THR A 91 -5.35 4.47 20.11
N GLY A 92 -6.26 5.43 20.17
CA GLY A 92 -6.13 6.64 20.99
C GLY A 92 -7.23 6.74 22.06
N LEU A 93 -6.85 6.98 23.30
CA LEU A 93 -7.75 7.20 24.43
C LEU A 93 -7.62 8.64 24.92
N ASP A 94 -8.65 9.45 24.68
CA ASP A 94 -8.74 10.85 25.11
C ASP A 94 -9.21 10.92 26.56
N ILE A 95 -8.32 11.39 27.45
CA ILE A 95 -8.57 11.47 28.88
C ILE A 95 -8.77 12.93 29.27
N LYS A 96 -10.00 13.25 29.71
CA LYS A 96 -10.35 14.62 30.09
C LYS A 96 -9.46 15.15 31.20
N ARG A 97 -8.68 16.19 30.89
CA ARG A 97 -7.70 16.81 31.82
C ARG A 97 -6.68 15.79 32.37
N GLY A 98 -6.46 14.71 31.63
CA GLY A 98 -5.44 13.70 31.91
C GLY A 98 -4.37 13.71 30.83
N LYS A 99 -3.45 12.74 30.93
CA LYS A 99 -2.53 12.42 29.85
C LYS A 99 -3.18 11.35 28.99
N ASP A 100 -3.36 11.63 27.70
CA ASP A 100 -3.90 10.66 26.76
C ASP A 100 -3.01 9.42 26.68
N ALA A 101 -3.65 8.29 26.37
CA ALA A 101 -2.97 7.02 26.14
C ALA A 101 -3.10 6.63 24.68
N SER A 102 -2.07 6.02 24.12
CA SER A 102 -2.07 5.53 22.75
C SER A 102 -1.40 4.17 22.65
N ASP A 103 -1.79 3.39 21.65
CA ASP A 103 -1.22 2.09 21.32
C ASP A 103 -1.08 1.94 19.79
N LYS A 104 -0.05 1.23 19.33
CA LYS A 104 0.26 1.02 17.90
C LYS A 104 0.43 -0.47 17.65
N ASP A 105 -0.49 -1.06 16.88
CA ASP A 105 -0.48 -2.47 16.51
C ASP A 105 -0.31 -2.62 14.99
N PHE A 106 0.78 -3.26 14.57
CA PHE A 106 0.97 -3.61 13.15
C PHE A 106 0.07 -4.79 12.76
N ILE A 107 -0.43 -4.76 11.53
CA ILE A 107 -1.25 -5.83 10.96
C ILE A 107 -0.65 -6.31 9.64
N ASP A 108 -0.78 -7.60 9.38
CA ASP A 108 -0.40 -8.18 8.09
C ASP A 108 -1.58 -8.08 7.11
N VAL A 109 -1.39 -7.36 6.01
CA VAL A 109 -2.34 -7.28 4.89
C VAL A 109 -1.82 -8.15 3.75
N LYS A 110 -2.60 -9.17 3.38
CA LYS A 110 -2.24 -10.17 2.35
C LYS A 110 -2.98 -9.87 1.05
N PRO A 111 -2.41 -10.26 -0.11
CA PRO A 111 -3.10 -10.11 -1.39
C PRO A 111 -4.43 -10.87 -1.38
N GLY A 112 -5.44 -10.28 -2.04
CA GLY A 112 -6.66 -10.99 -2.41
C GLY A 112 -6.39 -11.99 -3.55
N ASP A 113 -7.41 -12.80 -3.89
CA ASP A 113 -7.26 -13.93 -4.81
C ASP A 113 -6.78 -13.51 -6.22
N LEU A 114 -7.29 -12.39 -6.75
CA LEU A 114 -6.90 -11.87 -8.07
C LEU A 114 -5.44 -11.40 -8.10
N ALA A 115 -5.03 -10.58 -7.13
CA ALA A 115 -3.66 -10.08 -7.03
C ALA A 115 -2.66 -11.23 -6.81
N ASN A 116 -3.02 -12.18 -5.93
CA ASN A 116 -2.22 -13.37 -5.71
C ASN A 116 -2.09 -14.22 -6.99
N SER A 117 -3.15 -14.35 -7.77
CA SER A 117 -3.11 -15.09 -9.04
C SER A 117 -2.24 -14.41 -10.09
N LEU A 118 -2.26 -13.07 -10.15
CA LEU A 118 -1.35 -12.28 -10.99
C LEU A 118 0.12 -12.53 -10.59
N PHE A 119 0.44 -12.45 -9.30
CA PHE A 119 1.79 -12.68 -8.80
C PHE A 119 2.29 -14.09 -9.10
N VAL A 120 1.47 -15.11 -8.88
CA VAL A 120 1.82 -16.50 -9.23
C VAL A 120 2.05 -16.65 -10.73
N ALA A 121 1.23 -16.02 -11.58
CA ALA A 121 1.40 -16.09 -13.02
C ALA A 121 2.71 -15.42 -13.49
N LEU A 122 3.14 -14.32 -12.85
CA LEU A 122 4.45 -13.71 -13.10
C LEU A 122 5.59 -14.64 -12.67
N GLU A 123 5.49 -15.26 -11.49
CA GLU A 123 6.46 -16.25 -11.02
C GLU A 123 6.58 -17.44 -11.98
N ASP A 124 5.47 -17.96 -12.49
CA ASP A 124 5.43 -19.05 -13.49
C ASP A 124 6.10 -18.65 -14.82
N LEU A 125 6.08 -17.36 -15.17
CA LEU A 125 6.80 -16.80 -16.33
C LEU A 125 8.29 -16.54 -16.05
N GLY A 126 8.76 -16.80 -14.82
CA GLY A 126 10.16 -16.70 -14.43
C GLY A 126 10.58 -15.34 -13.86
N PHE A 127 9.61 -14.52 -13.43
CA PHE A 127 9.87 -13.30 -12.68
C PHE A 127 10.02 -13.57 -11.19
N GLU A 128 10.81 -12.74 -10.51
CA GLU A 128 10.88 -12.69 -9.04
C GLU A 128 10.65 -11.25 -8.57
N PRO A 129 9.98 -11.04 -7.42
CA PRO A 129 9.80 -9.70 -6.87
C PRO A 129 11.17 -9.17 -6.41
N ARG A 130 11.51 -7.97 -6.86
CA ARG A 130 12.73 -7.25 -6.47
C ARG A 130 12.44 -6.26 -5.35
N ASP A 131 11.42 -5.42 -5.52
CA ASP A 131 11.03 -4.43 -4.53
C ASP A 131 9.52 -4.19 -4.51
N VAL A 132 9.02 -3.72 -3.37
CA VAL A 132 7.61 -3.32 -3.20
C VAL A 132 7.56 -2.11 -2.29
N GLU A 133 7.06 -1.00 -2.82
CA GLU A 133 7.00 0.27 -2.09
C GLU A 133 5.65 0.98 -2.30
N CYS A 134 5.23 1.73 -1.27
CA CYS A 134 4.13 2.69 -1.41
C CYS A 134 4.74 4.02 -1.82
N GLU A 135 4.50 4.48 -3.05
CA GLU A 135 5.10 5.70 -3.59
C GLU A 135 4.08 6.82 -3.81
N ALA A 136 4.45 8.03 -3.39
CA ALA A 136 3.64 9.22 -3.49
C ALA A 136 3.24 9.54 -4.94
N ILE A 137 1.99 9.91 -5.12
CA ILE A 137 1.46 10.35 -6.41
C ILE A 137 1.21 11.88 -6.35
N PRO A 138 1.31 12.60 -7.48
CA PRO A 138 0.87 13.99 -7.59
C PRO A 138 -0.52 14.23 -6.99
N GLU A 139 -0.69 15.31 -6.23
CA GLU A 139 -1.99 15.66 -5.60
C GLU A 139 -3.14 15.84 -6.60
N THR A 140 -2.83 16.07 -7.88
CA THR A 140 -3.80 16.21 -8.97
C THR A 140 -4.34 14.88 -9.50
N SER A 141 -3.80 13.76 -9.05
CA SER A 141 -4.18 12.42 -9.50
C SER A 141 -5.56 12.05 -8.99
N ASN A 142 -6.34 11.30 -9.77
CA ASN A 142 -7.70 10.90 -9.41
C ASN A 142 -7.76 9.57 -8.63
N PHE A 143 -6.82 9.35 -7.72
CA PHE A 143 -6.76 8.16 -6.87
C PHE A 143 -7.30 8.47 -5.46
N PRO A 144 -7.80 7.45 -4.74
CA PRO A 144 -8.35 7.66 -3.40
C PRO A 144 -7.28 7.98 -2.33
N LEU A 145 -6.02 7.67 -2.60
CA LEU A 145 -4.90 7.84 -1.69
C LEU A 145 -3.80 8.70 -2.33
N PRO A 146 -2.94 9.37 -1.53
CA PRO A 146 -1.85 10.20 -2.04
C PRO A 146 -0.64 9.38 -2.50
N PHE A 147 -0.79 8.06 -2.64
CA PHE A 147 0.25 7.13 -3.05
C PHE A 147 -0.40 5.92 -3.76
N VAL A 148 0.41 5.14 -4.48
CA VAL A 148 0.06 3.80 -4.97
C VAL A 148 1.08 2.79 -4.46
N GLN A 149 0.71 1.52 -4.41
CA GLN A 149 1.67 0.46 -4.09
C GLN A 149 2.17 -0.16 -5.38
N GLU A 150 3.47 -0.02 -5.59
CA GLU A 150 4.18 -0.49 -6.75
C GLU A 150 4.93 -1.78 -6.43
N PHE A 151 4.89 -2.70 -7.38
CA PHE A 151 5.55 -4.00 -7.32
C PHE A 151 6.53 -4.09 -8.47
N GLU A 152 7.79 -4.26 -8.13
CA GLU A 152 8.87 -4.31 -9.09
C GLU A 152 9.37 -5.75 -9.24
N TRP A 153 9.43 -6.24 -10.47
CA TRP A 153 9.69 -7.63 -10.80
C TRP A 153 10.81 -7.75 -11.82
N VAL A 154 11.74 -8.67 -11.58
CA VAL A 154 12.86 -8.92 -12.49
C VAL A 154 12.78 -10.32 -13.10
N PRO A 155 13.03 -10.48 -14.41
CA PRO A 155 13.04 -11.79 -15.03
C PRO A 155 14.34 -12.53 -14.71
N VAL A 156 14.29 -13.52 -13.81
CA VAL A 156 15.46 -14.33 -13.42
C VAL A 156 15.59 -15.62 -14.23
N SER A 157 14.51 -16.04 -14.89
CA SER A 157 14.45 -17.22 -15.74
C SER A 157 13.32 -17.09 -16.78
N GLY A 158 13.02 -18.19 -17.51
CA GLY A 158 11.89 -18.20 -18.43
C GLY A 158 12.11 -17.42 -19.74
N PRO A 159 11.02 -17.17 -20.50
CA PRO A 159 11.08 -16.61 -21.86
C PRO A 159 11.50 -15.13 -21.92
N PHE A 160 11.47 -14.42 -20.79
CA PHE A 160 11.76 -12.98 -20.71
C PHE A 160 13.13 -12.65 -20.14
N HIS A 161 13.85 -13.63 -19.58
CA HIS A 161 15.20 -13.42 -19.07
C HIS A 161 16.15 -12.86 -20.14
N GLY A 162 16.72 -11.69 -19.88
CA GLY A 162 17.62 -10.98 -20.79
C GLY A 162 16.93 -10.28 -21.96
N LYS A 163 15.60 -10.23 -22.01
CA LYS A 163 14.83 -9.45 -23.01
C LYS A 163 14.38 -8.07 -22.49
N LEU A 164 14.12 -7.98 -21.19
CA LEU A 164 13.78 -6.76 -20.46
C LEU A 164 14.50 -6.77 -19.10
N ASP A 165 14.60 -5.60 -18.48
CA ASP A 165 15.31 -5.42 -17.21
C ASP A 165 14.35 -5.64 -16.02
N GLU A 166 13.17 -5.03 -16.07
CA GLU A 166 12.15 -5.11 -15.02
C GLU A 166 10.71 -4.88 -15.53
N LEU A 167 9.74 -5.34 -14.74
CA LEU A 167 8.34 -4.94 -14.82
C LEU A 167 8.00 -4.17 -13.55
N GLU A 168 7.32 -3.04 -13.71
CA GLU A 168 6.72 -2.31 -12.60
C GLU A 168 5.21 -2.42 -12.72
N ILE A 169 4.56 -2.76 -11.61
CA ILE A 169 3.14 -3.08 -11.61
C ILE A 169 2.45 -2.34 -10.46
N VAL A 170 1.34 -1.66 -10.76
CA VAL A 170 0.40 -1.15 -9.76
C VAL A 170 -0.93 -1.85 -9.93
N CYS A 171 -1.42 -2.42 -8.82
CA CYS A 171 -2.68 -3.15 -8.75
C CYS A 171 -3.73 -2.30 -8.04
N ILE A 172 -4.88 -2.08 -8.68
CA ILE A 172 -6.02 -1.35 -8.14
C ILE A 172 -7.18 -2.35 -7.99
N PRO A 173 -7.52 -2.75 -6.76
CA PRO A 173 -8.66 -3.62 -6.52
C PRO A 173 -9.97 -2.92 -6.91
N GLU A 174 -10.77 -3.59 -7.74
CA GLU A 174 -12.18 -3.26 -8.02
C GLU A 174 -13.06 -4.40 -7.48
N ASP A 175 -14.39 -4.24 -7.49
CA ASP A 175 -15.32 -5.18 -6.82
C ASP A 175 -15.05 -6.67 -7.13
N ASP A 176 -15.08 -7.06 -8.41
CA ASP A 176 -14.90 -8.46 -8.87
C ASP A 176 -13.69 -8.61 -9.84
N CYS A 177 -12.88 -7.55 -9.97
CA CYS A 177 -11.75 -7.50 -10.90
C CYS A 177 -10.57 -6.75 -10.28
N LEU A 178 -9.42 -6.86 -10.93
CA LEU A 178 -8.20 -6.18 -10.56
C LEU A 178 -7.72 -5.37 -11.77
N ASP A 179 -7.72 -4.06 -11.64
CA ASP A 179 -7.10 -3.20 -12.63
C ASP A 179 -5.60 -3.17 -12.42
N VAL A 180 -4.85 -3.39 -13.50
CA VAL A 180 -3.40 -3.54 -13.47
C VAL A 180 -2.79 -2.54 -14.43
N TRP A 181 -1.94 -1.69 -13.87
CA TRP A 181 -1.01 -0.85 -14.62
C TRP A 181 0.33 -1.55 -14.65
N MET A 182 0.93 -1.65 -15.82
CA MET A 182 2.22 -2.31 -16.02
C MET A 182 3.10 -1.45 -16.91
N GLU A 183 4.35 -1.27 -16.50
CA GLU A 183 5.43 -0.79 -17.35
C GLU A 183 6.44 -1.91 -17.60
N ILE A 184 7.00 -1.91 -18.81
CA ILE A 184 8.03 -2.86 -19.23
C ILE A 184 9.27 -2.05 -19.51
N ASP A 185 10.23 -2.14 -18.60
CA ASP A 185 11.44 -1.34 -18.70
C ASP A 185 12.61 -2.12 -19.30
N ARG A 186 13.28 -1.47 -20.26
CA ARG A 186 14.39 -2.04 -21.06
C ARG A 186 15.74 -1.40 -20.73
N LYS A 187 15.72 -0.40 -19.85
CA LYS A 187 16.86 0.30 -19.31
C LYS A 187 16.45 0.78 -17.93
N ALA A 188 17.13 0.32 -16.87
CA ALA A 188 16.96 0.85 -15.52
C ALA A 188 16.92 2.38 -15.52
N ARG A 189 15.71 2.96 -15.43
CA ARG A 189 15.53 4.40 -15.31
C ARG A 189 15.60 4.73 -13.83
N ASN A 190 16.82 4.91 -13.33
CA ASN A 190 17.04 5.51 -12.01
C ASN A 190 16.67 7.01 -11.97
N MET A 191 15.77 7.53 -12.81
CA MET A 191 15.47 8.98 -12.89
C MET A 191 13.99 9.34 -12.87
N GLY A 192 13.12 8.44 -12.42
CA GLY A 192 11.71 8.77 -12.27
C GLY A 192 10.94 7.66 -11.57
N SER A 193 10.08 8.07 -10.64
CA SER A 193 9.00 7.25 -10.12
C SER A 193 8.09 6.78 -11.25
N PHE A 194 7.87 5.46 -11.40
CA PHE A 194 6.84 4.86 -12.26
C PHE A 194 5.51 5.61 -12.19
N VAL A 195 5.13 6.03 -10.99
CA VAL A 195 3.89 6.78 -10.73
C VAL A 195 3.86 8.13 -11.45
N GLN A 196 4.99 8.84 -11.50
CA GLN A 196 5.08 10.11 -12.22
C GLN A 196 4.97 9.90 -13.74
N GLU A 197 5.51 8.78 -14.26
CA GLU A 197 5.40 8.41 -15.66
C GLU A 197 3.98 7.96 -16.03
N MET A 198 3.32 7.17 -15.17
CA MET A 198 1.94 6.68 -15.32
C MET A 198 0.93 7.82 -15.50
N LEU A 199 1.17 8.96 -14.86
CA LEU A 199 0.31 10.15 -14.93
C LEU A 199 0.68 11.08 -16.10
N GLY A 200 1.77 10.80 -16.80
CA GLY A 200 2.22 11.47 -18.02
C GLY A 200 1.57 10.92 -19.30
N GLN A 201 1.98 11.44 -20.45
CA GLN A 201 1.52 10.97 -21.78
C GLN A 201 2.56 10.07 -22.47
N ASN A 202 3.31 9.26 -21.72
CA ASN A 202 4.34 8.39 -22.31
C ASN A 202 3.77 7.05 -22.80
N GLU A 203 4.27 6.59 -23.95
CA GLU A 203 3.69 5.51 -24.77
C GLU A 203 3.97 4.07 -24.27
N SER A 204 4.69 3.84 -23.16
CA SER A 204 5.10 2.51 -22.67
C SER A 204 4.14 1.83 -21.68
N HIS A 205 3.09 2.51 -21.22
CA HIS A 205 2.21 1.98 -20.18
C HIS A 205 1.15 1.03 -20.73
N ILE A 206 1.06 -0.15 -20.13
CA ILE A 206 0.06 -1.17 -20.42
C ILE A 206 -0.98 -1.11 -19.30
N TYR A 207 -2.26 -1.04 -19.69
CA TYR A 207 -3.37 -1.15 -18.76
C TYR A 207 -4.25 -2.33 -19.17
N PHE A 208 -4.50 -3.23 -18.22
CA PHE A 208 -5.37 -4.38 -18.40
C PHE A 208 -6.09 -4.71 -17.11
N THR A 209 -7.17 -5.46 -17.21
CA THR A 209 -7.98 -5.88 -16.07
C THR A 209 -7.91 -7.41 -15.97
N VAL A 210 -7.83 -7.92 -14.74
CA VAL A 210 -7.89 -9.34 -14.42
C VAL A 210 -9.16 -9.62 -13.64
N CYS A 211 -10.07 -10.40 -14.20
CA CYS A 211 -11.30 -10.83 -13.50
C CYS A 211 -11.25 -12.34 -13.19
N GLU A 212 -12.09 -12.80 -12.26
CA GLU A 212 -12.11 -14.23 -11.82
C GLU A 212 -12.27 -15.23 -12.98
N GLU A 213 -13.04 -14.85 -14.00
CA GLU A 213 -13.36 -15.71 -15.16
C GLU A 213 -12.14 -16.01 -16.04
N GLU A 214 -11.10 -15.17 -15.97
CA GLU A 214 -9.94 -15.20 -16.86
C GLU A 214 -8.70 -15.86 -16.24
N LEU A 215 -8.74 -16.14 -14.93
CA LEU A 215 -7.59 -16.64 -14.16
C LEU A 215 -6.93 -17.88 -14.76
N SER A 216 -7.70 -18.79 -15.38
CA SER A 216 -7.17 -20.00 -15.98
C SER A 216 -6.25 -19.77 -17.20
N ASN A 217 -6.40 -18.64 -17.88
CA ASN A 217 -5.61 -18.27 -19.06
C ASN A 217 -4.62 -17.12 -18.77
N LEU A 218 -4.57 -16.63 -17.53
CA LEU A 218 -3.78 -15.46 -17.15
C LEU A 218 -2.28 -15.60 -17.51
N PRO A 219 -1.59 -16.74 -17.28
CA PRO A 219 -0.18 -16.88 -17.66
C PRO A 219 0.07 -16.71 -19.17
N ASP A 220 -0.79 -17.30 -20.01
CA ASP A 220 -0.67 -17.19 -21.47
C ASP A 220 -0.99 -15.75 -21.93
N GLN A 221 -2.00 -15.12 -21.33
CA GLN A 221 -2.34 -13.72 -21.60
C GLN A 221 -1.21 -12.77 -21.21
N LEU A 222 -0.60 -12.93 -20.03
CA LEU A 222 0.55 -12.15 -19.61
C LEU A 222 1.74 -12.38 -20.52
N HIS A 223 2.00 -13.63 -20.93
CA HIS A 223 3.07 -13.92 -21.87
C HIS A 223 2.86 -13.18 -23.21
N GLU A 224 1.68 -13.30 -23.82
CA GLU A 224 1.37 -12.59 -25.07
C GLU A 224 1.42 -11.08 -24.90
N LEU A 225 0.90 -10.57 -23.78
CA LEU A 225 0.89 -9.14 -23.47
C LEU A 225 2.31 -8.57 -23.40
N ILE A 226 3.19 -9.22 -22.63
CA ILE A 226 4.59 -8.81 -22.46
C ILE A 226 5.33 -8.94 -23.80
N ASP A 227 5.22 -10.08 -24.49
CA ASP A 227 5.96 -10.32 -25.75
C ASP A 227 5.57 -9.34 -26.87
N ASN A 228 4.31 -8.88 -26.92
CA ASN A 228 3.84 -7.88 -27.88
C ASN A 228 4.42 -6.46 -27.64
N HIS A 229 4.96 -6.19 -26.45
CA HIS A 229 5.49 -4.87 -26.06
C HIS A 229 7.03 -4.85 -25.93
N LEU A 230 7.72 -5.95 -26.25
CA LEU A 230 9.20 -6.03 -26.32
C LEU A 230 9.78 -5.59 -27.67
#